data_AF-A0A2N1M144-F1
#
_entry.id   AF-A0A2N1M144-F1
#
_cell.length_a   1.000
_cell.length_b   1.000
_cell.length_c   1.000
_cell.angle_alpha   90.00
_cell.angle_beta   90.00
_cell.angle_gamma   90.00
#
_symmetry.space_group_name_H-M   'P 1'
#
loop_
_entity.id
_entity.type
_entity.pdbx_description
1 polymer ?
#
loop_
_entity_poly.entity_id
_entity_poly.type
_entity_poly.pdbx_seq_one_letter_code
_entity_poly.pdbx_strand_id
1 'polypeptide(L)'
;NLESVFTKNNKQETFEILRKICEVIKESTNLEELIISKNALGKSGAKALKVFLTNNVNLKHLIIDDAGLGEGGTVILESLLNSRRKTSYLETFSIKENVLGKQCSKLLSMVLHKHKITLTKVILSRNSFYNSDLCRIIESLSLCKKLQIINLEDNFFTKKTSKMLSRSLANWPDLKQLIINDCLICKKGVIYILEALLKGTNKNIEYLGFQYCSIDENGFYTLASIIKKSLMLKVVEINGNYSIKKKCMSKLNLVSKKNGTLINGFDDLINEDDEGEEKEGKEK
;
A
#
# COMPACT_ATOMS: atom_id res chain seq x y z
N ASN A 1 -20.00 7.13 6.70
CA ASN A 1 -18.79 7.94 6.44
C ASN A 1 -18.68 9.01 7.53
N LEU A 2 -17.55 9.04 8.25
CA LEU A 2 -17.20 9.99 9.31
C LEU A 2 -15.89 10.74 8.99
N GLU A 3 -15.49 10.83 7.73
CA GLU A 3 -14.28 11.55 7.31
C GLU A 3 -14.34 13.04 7.70
N SER A 4 -13.26 13.56 8.31
CA SER A 4 -13.10 14.96 8.72
C SER A 4 -14.18 15.53 9.67
N VAL A 5 -15.03 14.69 10.25
CA VAL A 5 -16.15 15.10 11.13
C VAL A 5 -15.66 15.71 12.45
N PHE A 6 -14.54 15.23 12.99
CA PHE A 6 -14.02 15.59 14.31
C PHE A 6 -12.86 16.60 14.26
N THR A 7 -12.68 17.29 13.13
CA THR A 7 -11.55 18.22 12.91
C THR A 7 -11.49 19.41 13.87
N LYS A 8 -12.64 19.80 14.43
CA LYS A 8 -12.75 20.89 15.43
C LYS A 8 -12.79 20.41 16.88
N ASN A 9 -12.89 19.09 17.09
CA ASN A 9 -13.00 18.52 18.43
C ASN A 9 -11.62 18.30 19.04
N ASN A 10 -11.52 18.46 20.36
CA ASN A 10 -10.35 18.00 21.09
C ASN A 10 -10.38 16.46 21.24
N LYS A 11 -9.25 15.86 21.66
CA LYS A 11 -9.11 14.40 21.78
C LYS A 11 -10.15 13.75 22.70
N GLN A 12 -10.56 14.44 23.77
CA GLN A 12 -11.52 13.90 24.74
C GLN A 12 -12.95 13.94 24.20
N GLU A 13 -13.34 15.03 23.56
CA GLU A 13 -14.63 15.15 22.88
C GLU A 13 -14.76 14.11 21.77
N THR A 14 -13.74 13.99 20.91
CA THR A 14 -13.69 12.99 19.85
C THR A 14 -13.86 11.59 20.42
N PHE A 15 -13.17 11.27 21.52
CA PHE A 15 -13.31 9.99 22.19
C PHE A 15 -14.75 9.74 22.67
N GLU A 16 -15.36 10.67 23.39
CA GLU A 16 -16.71 10.48 23.95
C GLU A 16 -17.78 10.36 22.87
N ILE A 17 -17.71 11.20 21.83
CA ILE A 17 -18.66 11.15 20.71
C ILE A 17 -18.48 9.83 19.96
N LEU A 18 -17.25 9.47 19.61
CA LEU A 18 -16.97 8.25 18.86
C LEU A 18 -17.34 7.00 19.67
N ARG A 19 -17.08 7.00 20.98
CA ARG A 19 -17.49 5.92 21.88
C ARG A 19 -19.01 5.73 21.85
N LYS A 20 -19.78 6.80 21.98
CA LYS A 20 -21.25 6.75 21.92
C LYS A 20 -21.74 6.22 20.58
N ILE A 21 -21.16 6.70 19.46
CA ILE A 21 -21.48 6.20 18.13
C ILE A 21 -21.19 4.69 18.07
N CYS A 22 -19.98 4.26 18.44
CA CYS A 22 -19.56 2.87 18.41
C CYS A 22 -20.43 1.96 19.28
N GLU A 23 -20.89 2.41 20.44
CA GLU A 23 -21.83 1.66 21.29
C GLU A 23 -23.17 1.40 20.60
N VAL A 24 -23.67 2.36 19.80
CA VAL A 24 -24.92 2.20 19.04
C VAL A 24 -24.73 1.26 17.84
N ILE A 25 -23.58 1.32 17.16
CA ILE A 25 -23.36 0.57 15.90
C ILE A 25 -22.64 -0.78 16.09
N LYS A 26 -22.19 -1.15 17.29
CA LYS A 26 -21.38 -2.36 17.55
C LYS A 26 -22.02 -3.67 17.10
N GLU A 27 -23.34 -3.76 17.13
CA GLU A 27 -24.12 -4.94 16.75
C GLU A 27 -24.84 -4.76 15.41
N SER A 28 -24.60 -3.64 14.71
CA SER A 28 -25.20 -3.41 13.41
C SER A 28 -24.75 -4.47 12.41
N THR A 29 -25.73 -5.17 11.83
CA THR A 29 -25.52 -6.17 10.79
C THR A 29 -25.54 -5.57 9.39
N ASN A 30 -26.07 -4.36 9.21
CA ASN A 30 -26.14 -3.73 7.88
C ASN A 30 -24.96 -2.82 7.58
N LEU A 31 -24.09 -2.54 8.58
CA LEU A 31 -22.96 -1.65 8.40
C LEU A 31 -21.77 -2.40 7.75
N GLU A 32 -21.58 -2.15 6.46
CA GLU A 32 -20.51 -2.75 5.65
C GLU A 32 -19.28 -1.84 5.49
N GLU A 33 -19.43 -0.53 5.70
CA GLU A 33 -18.34 0.44 5.49
C GLU A 33 -18.18 1.40 6.67
N LEU A 34 -16.94 1.54 7.14
CA LEU A 34 -16.52 2.56 8.08
C LEU A 34 -15.34 3.33 7.51
N ILE A 35 -15.60 4.59 7.16
CA ILE A 35 -14.60 5.59 6.81
C ILE A 35 -14.54 6.58 7.97
N ILE A 36 -13.37 6.78 8.56
CA ILE A 36 -13.16 7.74 9.66
C ILE A 36 -11.83 8.50 9.50
N SER A 37 -11.36 8.60 8.26
CA SER A 37 -10.12 9.29 7.89
C SER A 37 -10.11 10.78 8.25
N LYS A 38 -8.92 11.39 8.30
CA LYS A 38 -8.72 12.84 8.53
C LYS A 38 -9.33 13.35 9.84
N ASN A 39 -9.30 12.51 10.86
CA ASN A 39 -9.68 12.87 12.22
C ASN A 39 -8.49 12.55 13.12
N ALA A 40 -8.05 13.49 13.95
CA ALA A 40 -6.93 13.29 14.88
C ALA A 40 -7.31 12.33 16.03
N LEU A 41 -7.57 11.06 15.72
CA LEU A 41 -8.08 10.04 16.62
C LEU A 41 -7.06 9.71 17.71
N GLY A 42 -5.79 9.52 17.30
CA GLY A 42 -4.74 9.01 18.17
C GLY A 42 -5.15 7.73 18.91
N LYS A 43 -4.50 7.49 20.05
CA LYS A 43 -4.77 6.32 20.89
C LYS A 43 -6.18 6.33 21.50
N SER A 44 -6.72 7.49 21.84
CA SER A 44 -8.05 7.61 22.45
C SER A 44 -9.16 7.25 21.45
N GLY A 45 -9.17 7.85 20.26
CA GLY A 45 -10.13 7.49 19.22
C GLY A 45 -10.03 6.02 18.81
N ALA A 46 -8.82 5.46 18.74
CA ALA A 46 -8.64 4.03 18.51
C ALA A 46 -9.28 3.15 19.60
N LYS A 47 -9.18 3.55 20.88
CA LYS A 47 -9.87 2.87 21.98
C LYS A 47 -11.40 2.97 21.86
N ALA A 48 -11.95 4.08 21.40
CA ALA A 48 -13.38 4.20 21.15
C ALA A 48 -13.86 3.22 20.07
N LEU A 49 -13.07 3.04 19.00
CA LEU A 49 -13.37 2.11 17.91
C LEU A 49 -13.29 0.62 18.31
N LYS A 50 -12.55 0.29 19.37
CA LYS A 50 -12.30 -1.10 19.80
C LYS A 50 -13.57 -1.91 19.96
N VAL A 51 -14.58 -1.35 20.64
CA VAL A 51 -15.85 -2.05 20.90
C VAL A 51 -16.56 -2.39 19.59
N PHE A 52 -16.62 -1.43 18.66
CA PHE A 52 -17.21 -1.66 17.35
C PHE A 52 -16.45 -2.72 16.55
N LEU A 53 -15.13 -2.57 16.40
CA LEU A 53 -14.31 -3.45 15.56
C LEU A 53 -14.27 -4.90 16.07
N THR A 54 -14.37 -5.09 17.38
CA THR A 54 -14.38 -6.43 18.00
C THR A 54 -15.73 -7.14 17.80
N ASN A 55 -16.84 -6.40 17.76
CA ASN A 55 -18.20 -6.97 17.75
C ASN A 55 -18.87 -6.97 16.38
N ASN A 56 -18.59 -5.99 15.52
CA ASN A 56 -19.23 -5.92 14.21
C ASN A 56 -18.92 -7.17 13.39
N VAL A 57 -19.92 -7.68 12.66
CA VAL A 57 -19.85 -8.95 11.92
C VAL A 57 -19.78 -8.79 10.41
N ASN A 58 -20.19 -7.65 9.84
CA ASN A 58 -20.40 -7.50 8.39
C ASN A 58 -19.54 -6.41 7.71
N LEU A 59 -18.63 -5.75 8.44
CA LEU A 59 -17.73 -4.76 7.86
C LEU A 59 -16.89 -5.37 6.74
N LYS A 60 -17.02 -4.78 5.55
CA LYS A 60 -16.27 -5.06 4.31
C LYS A 60 -15.18 -4.02 4.04
N HIS A 61 -15.42 -2.77 4.38
CA HIS A 61 -14.50 -1.66 4.10
C HIS A 61 -14.16 -0.91 5.38
N LEU A 62 -12.88 -0.92 5.74
CA LEU A 62 -12.35 -0.14 6.85
C LEU A 62 -11.28 0.81 6.34
N ILE A 63 -11.54 2.10 6.44
CA ILE A 63 -10.66 3.17 5.96
C ILE A 63 -10.42 4.14 7.12
N ILE A 64 -9.19 4.15 7.62
CA ILE A 64 -8.74 5.00 8.73
C ILE A 64 -7.45 5.68 8.27
N ASP A 65 -7.53 6.54 7.26
CA ASP A 65 -6.36 7.21 6.69
C ASP A 65 -6.13 8.56 7.37
N ASP A 66 -4.87 8.97 7.53
CA ASP A 66 -4.51 10.27 8.11
C ASP A 66 -5.28 10.57 9.40
N ALA A 67 -5.22 9.63 10.34
CA ALA A 67 -5.97 9.71 11.60
C ALA A 67 -5.06 9.93 12.82
N GLY A 68 -3.77 10.22 12.57
CA GLY A 68 -2.76 10.42 13.60
C GLY A 68 -2.68 9.27 14.61
N LEU A 69 -2.88 8.02 14.18
CA LEU A 69 -3.05 6.90 15.10
C LEU A 69 -1.81 6.65 15.96
N GLY A 70 -0.61 6.67 15.39
CA GLY A 70 0.62 6.30 16.10
C GLY A 70 0.48 4.92 16.77
N GLU A 71 0.66 4.86 18.09
CA GLU A 71 0.43 3.64 18.89
C GLU A 71 -1.04 3.17 18.91
N GLY A 72 -2.00 4.05 18.61
CA GLY A 72 -3.41 3.69 18.43
C GLY A 72 -3.62 2.64 17.34
N GLY A 73 -2.69 2.55 16.39
CA GLY A 73 -2.66 1.49 15.38
C GLY A 73 -2.69 0.09 15.98
N THR A 74 -1.93 -0.15 17.04
CA THR A 74 -1.93 -1.42 17.79
C THR A 74 -3.34 -1.76 18.28
N VAL A 75 -4.08 -0.79 18.81
CA VAL A 75 -5.44 -1.00 19.32
C VAL A 75 -6.41 -1.38 18.18
N ILE A 76 -6.31 -0.71 17.04
CA ILE A 76 -7.11 -1.04 15.85
C ILE A 76 -6.82 -2.48 15.40
N LEU A 77 -5.54 -2.82 15.22
CA LEU A 77 -5.12 -4.13 14.72
C LEU A 77 -5.49 -5.25 15.69
N GLU A 78 -5.28 -5.07 17.00
CA GLU A 78 -5.73 -6.01 18.02
C GLU A 78 -7.25 -6.20 18.01
N SER A 79 -8.02 -5.15 17.77
CA SER A 79 -9.49 -5.24 17.71
C SER A 79 -9.94 -6.08 16.50
N LEU A 80 -9.28 -5.94 15.35
CA LEU A 80 -9.54 -6.77 14.17
C LEU A 80 -9.16 -8.24 14.41
N LEU A 81 -8.01 -8.49 15.08
CA LEU A 81 -7.59 -9.84 15.46
C LEU A 81 -8.53 -10.51 16.45
N ASN A 82 -9.05 -9.75 17.41
CA ASN A 82 -9.98 -10.25 18.42
C ASN A 82 -11.45 -10.21 17.98
N SER A 83 -11.73 -9.78 16.75
CA SER A 83 -13.08 -9.81 16.19
C SER A 83 -13.70 -11.21 16.33
N ARG A 84 -14.93 -11.26 16.87
CA ARG A 84 -15.69 -12.49 17.17
C ARG A 84 -16.08 -13.30 15.94
N ARG A 85 -15.80 -12.80 14.74
CA ARG A 85 -16.16 -13.45 13.47
C ARG A 85 -15.37 -14.73 13.25
N LYS A 86 -16.10 -15.80 12.89
CA LYS A 86 -15.51 -17.04 12.36
C LYS A 86 -15.01 -16.87 10.92
N THR A 87 -15.66 -16.00 10.15
CA THR A 87 -15.34 -15.71 8.74
C THR A 87 -15.13 -14.21 8.54
N SER A 88 -14.04 -13.84 7.89
CA SER A 88 -13.81 -12.45 7.46
C SER A 88 -14.76 -12.06 6.33
N TYR A 89 -15.21 -10.81 6.33
CA TYR A 89 -15.80 -10.14 5.16
C TYR A 89 -14.97 -8.92 4.73
N LEU A 90 -13.83 -8.67 5.36
CA LEU A 90 -13.02 -7.49 5.09
C LEU A 90 -12.39 -7.59 3.70
N GLU A 91 -12.83 -6.74 2.80
CA GLU A 91 -12.40 -6.63 1.41
C GLU A 91 -11.42 -5.48 1.22
N THR A 92 -11.69 -4.34 1.85
CA THR A 92 -10.82 -3.15 1.82
C THR A 92 -10.29 -2.83 3.20
N PHE A 93 -8.97 -2.72 3.30
CA PHE A 93 -8.30 -2.22 4.49
C PHE A 93 -7.32 -1.10 4.12
N SER A 94 -7.58 0.11 4.63
CA SER A 94 -6.74 1.28 4.45
C SER A 94 -6.42 1.90 5.79
N ILE A 95 -5.12 2.10 6.04
CA ILE A 95 -4.60 2.77 7.23
C ILE A 95 -3.44 3.70 6.84
N LYS A 96 -3.57 4.36 5.68
CA LYS A 96 -2.55 5.24 5.11
C LYS A 96 -2.21 6.37 6.09
N GLU A 97 -0.95 6.81 6.10
CA GLU A 97 -0.54 8.08 6.74
C GLU A 97 -0.84 8.14 8.24
N ASN A 98 -0.52 7.07 8.97
CA ASN A 98 -0.77 6.98 10.41
C ASN A 98 0.48 6.84 11.27
N VAL A 99 1.66 6.74 10.64
CA VAL A 99 2.97 6.57 11.31
C VAL A 99 2.89 5.52 12.42
N LEU A 100 2.52 4.29 12.03
CA LEU A 100 2.19 3.22 12.97
C LEU A 100 3.40 2.85 13.85
N GLY A 101 3.17 2.61 15.14
CA GLY A 101 4.24 2.30 16.09
C GLY A 101 4.99 0.99 15.77
N LYS A 102 6.23 0.84 16.27
CA LYS A 102 7.17 -0.27 15.98
C LYS A 102 6.60 -1.70 16.08
N GLN A 103 5.59 -1.93 16.92
CA GLN A 103 4.97 -3.26 17.11
C GLN A 103 3.83 -3.55 16.11
N CYS A 104 3.40 -2.56 15.34
CA CYS A 104 2.23 -2.68 14.47
C CYS A 104 2.47 -3.64 13.30
N SER A 105 3.70 -3.79 12.81
CA SER A 105 3.99 -4.63 11.64
C SER A 105 3.64 -6.11 11.86
N LYS A 106 3.91 -6.64 13.06
CA LYS A 106 3.58 -8.02 13.45
C LYS A 106 2.08 -8.22 13.53
N LEU A 107 1.38 -7.32 14.21
CA LEU A 107 -0.08 -7.37 14.32
C LEU A 107 -0.76 -7.18 12.96
N LEU A 108 -0.27 -6.25 12.15
CA LEU A 108 -0.76 -6.01 10.80
C LEU A 108 -0.62 -7.26 9.93
N SER A 109 0.54 -7.92 10.00
CA SER A 109 0.78 -9.19 9.30
C SER A 109 -0.23 -10.27 9.73
N MET A 110 -0.51 -10.38 11.03
CA MET A 110 -1.54 -11.29 11.54
C MET A 110 -2.96 -10.92 11.06
N VAL A 111 -3.29 -9.62 11.00
CA VAL A 111 -4.58 -9.12 10.50
C VAL A 111 -4.73 -9.48 9.02
N LEU A 112 -3.73 -9.18 8.20
CA LEU A 112 -3.71 -9.53 6.77
C LEU A 112 -3.87 -11.04 6.58
N HIS A 113 -3.18 -11.86 7.37
CA HIS A 113 -3.34 -13.31 7.36
C HIS A 113 -4.75 -13.76 7.74
N LYS A 114 -5.34 -13.17 8.79
CA LYS A 114 -6.72 -13.47 9.23
C LYS A 114 -7.74 -13.19 8.12
N HIS A 115 -7.53 -12.13 7.35
CA HIS A 115 -8.45 -11.67 6.30
C HIS A 115 -8.03 -12.08 4.88
N LYS A 116 -7.04 -12.98 4.74
CA LYS A 116 -6.42 -13.36 3.44
C LYS A 116 -7.38 -13.88 2.37
N ILE A 117 -8.53 -14.44 2.77
CA ILE A 117 -9.51 -15.03 1.84
C ILE A 117 -10.43 -13.97 1.20
N THR A 118 -10.56 -12.79 1.82
CA THR A 118 -11.51 -11.75 1.41
C THR A 118 -10.85 -10.46 0.93
N LEU A 119 -9.64 -10.14 1.38
CA LEU A 119 -8.98 -8.89 1.01
C LEU A 119 -8.76 -8.77 -0.50
N THR A 120 -9.28 -7.68 -1.07
CA THR A 120 -9.12 -7.27 -2.48
C THR A 120 -8.34 -5.96 -2.61
N LYS A 121 -8.37 -5.10 -1.58
CA LYS A 121 -7.68 -3.80 -1.58
C LYS A 121 -6.98 -3.56 -0.26
N VAL A 122 -5.67 -3.33 -0.32
CA VAL A 122 -4.85 -2.98 0.85
C VAL A 122 -4.02 -1.74 0.54
N ILE A 123 -4.17 -0.70 1.37
CA ILE A 123 -3.43 0.55 1.29
C ILE A 123 -2.73 0.79 2.62
N LEU A 124 -1.40 0.80 2.56
CA LEU A 124 -0.51 0.94 3.72
C LEU A 124 0.52 2.07 3.54
N SER A 125 0.28 2.95 2.56
CA SER A 125 1.22 4.03 2.21
C SER A 125 1.49 4.98 3.38
N ARG A 126 2.68 5.59 3.42
CA ARG A 126 3.06 6.61 4.42
C ARG A 126 2.96 6.13 5.86
N ASN A 127 3.40 4.89 6.12
CA ASN A 127 3.45 4.33 7.47
C ASN A 127 4.86 4.04 7.97
N SER A 128 5.88 4.44 7.19
CA SER A 128 7.29 4.31 7.55
C SER A 128 7.70 2.86 7.89
N PHE A 129 7.12 1.86 7.23
CA PHE A 129 7.54 0.46 7.41
C PHE A 129 8.92 0.24 6.80
N TYR A 130 9.86 -0.32 7.56
CA TYR A 130 11.25 -0.52 7.14
C TYR A 130 11.76 -1.93 7.46
N ASN A 131 12.82 -2.36 6.78
CA ASN A 131 13.56 -3.60 7.05
C ASN A 131 12.68 -4.87 7.17
N SER A 132 12.68 -5.49 8.36
CA SER A 132 11.99 -6.76 8.63
C SER A 132 10.47 -6.61 8.68
N ASP A 133 9.97 -5.40 8.93
CA ASP A 133 8.54 -5.14 9.04
C ASP A 133 7.86 -5.26 7.69
N LEU A 134 8.41 -4.60 6.68
CA LEU A 134 7.87 -4.66 5.33
C LEU A 134 8.02 -6.07 4.73
N CYS A 135 9.09 -6.81 5.06
CA CYS A 135 9.21 -8.22 4.67
C CYS A 135 8.02 -9.05 5.17
N ARG A 136 7.66 -8.90 6.44
CA ARG A 136 6.58 -9.65 7.09
C ARG A 136 5.20 -9.27 6.53
N ILE A 137 5.01 -7.98 6.24
CA ILE A 137 3.80 -7.46 5.60
C ILE A 137 3.65 -8.06 4.20
N ILE A 138 4.69 -8.00 3.36
CA ILE A 138 4.68 -8.57 1.99
C ILE A 138 4.43 -10.09 2.03
N GLU A 139 5.08 -10.81 2.95
CA GLU A 139 4.86 -12.24 3.15
C GLU A 139 3.38 -12.53 3.46
N SER A 140 2.75 -11.73 4.32
CA SER A 140 1.33 -11.88 4.65
C SER A 140 0.41 -11.50 3.49
N LEU A 141 0.72 -10.42 2.75
CA LEU A 141 0.00 -10.04 1.53
C LEU A 141 0.07 -11.13 0.46
N SER A 142 1.18 -11.87 0.36
CA SER A 142 1.35 -12.96 -0.61
C SER A 142 0.35 -14.11 -0.44
N LEU A 143 -0.27 -14.21 0.75
CA LEU A 143 -1.33 -15.16 1.05
C LEU A 143 -2.72 -14.68 0.61
N CYS A 144 -2.87 -13.37 0.38
CA CYS A 144 -4.13 -12.74 0.00
C CYS A 144 -4.34 -12.83 -1.52
N LYS A 145 -4.82 -13.98 -2.01
CA LYS A 145 -4.84 -14.30 -3.46
C LYS A 145 -5.81 -13.45 -4.29
N LYS A 146 -6.79 -12.81 -3.66
CA LYS A 146 -7.80 -11.96 -4.33
C LYS A 146 -7.39 -10.47 -4.42
N LEU A 147 -6.16 -10.12 -4.03
CA LEU A 147 -5.71 -8.73 -4.08
C LEU A 147 -5.72 -8.19 -5.51
N GLN A 148 -6.45 -7.08 -5.67
CA GLN A 148 -6.54 -6.27 -6.88
C GLN A 148 -5.76 -4.96 -6.75
N ILE A 149 -5.66 -4.41 -5.54
CA ILE A 149 -4.97 -3.13 -5.30
C ILE A 149 -4.03 -3.29 -4.11
N ILE A 150 -2.76 -2.98 -4.34
CA ILE A 150 -1.73 -2.91 -3.31
C ILE A 150 -1.06 -1.55 -3.42
N ASN A 151 -1.17 -0.75 -2.36
CA ASN A 151 -0.44 0.51 -2.24
C ASN A 151 0.49 0.46 -1.01
N LEU A 152 1.79 0.50 -1.29
CA LEU A 152 2.88 0.53 -0.31
C LEU A 152 3.72 1.81 -0.42
N GLU A 153 3.24 2.83 -1.13
CA GLU A 153 3.94 4.12 -1.34
C GLU A 153 4.52 4.69 -0.04
N ASP A 154 5.72 5.28 -0.11
CA ASP A 154 6.36 5.94 1.03
C ASP A 154 6.50 4.98 2.24
N ASN A 155 7.15 3.85 1.94
CA ASN A 155 7.67 2.87 2.88
C ASN A 155 9.06 2.43 2.40
N PHE A 156 9.92 1.96 3.31
CA PHE A 156 11.34 1.79 3.02
C PHE A 156 11.65 0.38 2.51
N PHE A 157 12.00 0.28 1.23
CA PHE A 157 12.42 -0.98 0.63
C PHE A 157 13.92 -1.21 0.81
N THR A 158 14.26 -2.42 1.24
CA THR A 158 15.61 -2.96 1.09
C THR A 158 15.70 -3.82 -0.16
N LYS A 159 16.91 -4.23 -0.53
CA LYS A 159 17.10 -5.28 -1.54
C LYS A 159 16.35 -6.57 -1.20
N LYS A 160 16.22 -6.90 0.09
CA LYS A 160 15.51 -8.11 0.58
C LYS A 160 14.00 -7.97 0.36
N THR A 161 13.41 -6.85 0.73
CA THR A 161 11.97 -6.62 0.50
C THR A 161 11.64 -6.58 -0.98
N SER A 162 12.50 -5.98 -1.82
CA SER A 162 12.33 -5.98 -3.28
C SER A 162 12.28 -7.39 -3.87
N LYS A 163 13.18 -8.28 -3.45
CA LYS A 163 13.15 -9.71 -3.84
C LYS A 163 11.93 -10.45 -3.30
N MET A 164 11.44 -10.08 -2.11
CA MET A 164 10.23 -10.67 -1.53
C MET A 164 9.01 -10.28 -2.36
N LEU A 165 8.88 -8.99 -2.70
CA LEU A 165 7.79 -8.48 -3.52
C LEU A 165 7.80 -9.13 -4.90
N SER A 166 8.97 -9.21 -5.55
CA SER A 166 9.09 -9.81 -6.88
C SER A 166 8.65 -11.28 -6.92
N ARG A 167 8.97 -12.06 -5.88
CA ARG A 167 8.48 -13.45 -5.73
C ARG A 167 6.99 -13.52 -5.45
N SER A 168 6.46 -12.53 -4.72
CA SER A 168 5.07 -12.50 -4.30
C SER A 168 4.10 -12.10 -5.43
N LEU A 169 4.56 -11.38 -6.45
CA LEU A 169 3.72 -10.94 -7.58
C LEU A 169 2.95 -12.09 -8.26
N ALA A 170 3.55 -13.28 -8.37
CA ALA A 170 2.89 -14.45 -8.96
C ALA A 170 1.66 -14.93 -8.16
N ASN A 171 1.50 -14.48 -6.91
CA ASN A 171 0.39 -14.84 -6.03
C ASN A 171 -0.85 -13.96 -6.19
N TRP A 172 -0.79 -12.91 -7.01
CA TRP A 172 -1.89 -11.94 -7.20
C TRP A 172 -2.34 -11.91 -8.67
N PRO A 173 -2.94 -12.99 -9.18
CA PRO A 173 -3.34 -13.07 -10.59
C PRO A 173 -4.35 -11.96 -10.99
N ASP A 174 -5.15 -11.49 -10.01
CA ASP A 174 -6.16 -10.46 -10.19
C ASP A 174 -5.65 -9.02 -9.94
N LEU A 175 -4.34 -8.83 -9.73
CA LEU A 175 -3.76 -7.53 -9.43
C LEU A 175 -3.99 -6.54 -10.57
N LYS A 176 -4.65 -5.42 -10.24
CA LYS A 176 -4.95 -4.29 -11.12
C LYS A 176 -4.04 -3.09 -10.87
N GLN A 177 -3.67 -2.84 -9.62
CA GLN A 177 -2.86 -1.69 -9.26
C GLN A 177 -1.75 -2.09 -8.29
N LEU A 178 -0.51 -1.76 -8.67
CA LEU A 178 0.64 -1.82 -7.79
C LEU A 178 1.22 -0.41 -7.67
N ILE A 179 1.26 0.11 -6.45
CA ILE A 179 1.76 1.44 -6.15
C ILE A 179 2.89 1.29 -5.12
N ILE A 180 4.11 1.58 -5.55
CA ILE A 180 5.33 1.53 -4.73
C ILE A 180 6.15 2.80 -4.93
N ASN A 181 5.47 3.91 -5.16
CA ASN A 181 6.07 5.23 -5.28
C ASN A 181 6.91 5.55 -4.03
N ASP A 182 8.01 6.27 -4.21
CA ASP A 182 8.81 6.85 -3.12
C ASP A 182 9.18 5.81 -2.04
N CYS A 183 9.59 4.63 -2.50
CA CYS A 183 9.87 3.50 -1.62
C CYS A 183 11.38 3.32 -1.34
N LEU A 184 12.21 4.28 -1.77
CA LEU A 184 13.68 4.22 -1.72
C LEU A 184 14.24 2.89 -2.25
N ILE A 185 13.65 2.42 -3.35
CA ILE A 185 14.04 1.15 -3.98
C ILE A 185 15.34 1.40 -4.74
N CYS A 186 16.40 0.67 -4.41
CA CYS A 186 17.64 0.77 -5.20
C CYS A 186 17.46 0.20 -6.63
N LYS A 187 18.29 0.64 -7.58
CA LYS A 187 18.31 0.19 -9.00
C LYS A 187 18.12 -1.32 -9.18
N LYS A 188 18.90 -2.12 -8.46
CA LYS A 188 18.80 -3.60 -8.52
C LYS A 188 17.48 -4.13 -7.96
N GLY A 189 16.94 -3.47 -6.93
CA GLY A 189 15.66 -3.82 -6.31
C GLY A 189 14.49 -3.65 -7.28
N VAL A 190 14.41 -2.51 -7.97
CA VAL A 190 13.32 -2.22 -8.91
C VAL A 190 13.39 -3.12 -10.14
N ILE A 191 14.59 -3.46 -10.62
CA ILE A 191 14.77 -4.43 -11.71
C ILE A 191 14.17 -5.79 -11.34
N TYR A 192 14.36 -6.31 -10.12
CA TYR A 192 13.74 -7.57 -9.72
C TYR A 192 12.21 -7.54 -9.82
N ILE A 193 11.60 -6.40 -9.48
CA ILE A 193 10.14 -6.21 -9.52
C ILE A 193 9.68 -6.14 -10.98
N LEU A 194 10.36 -5.36 -11.81
CA LEU A 194 10.05 -5.22 -13.24
C LEU A 194 10.21 -6.56 -13.99
N GLU A 195 11.27 -7.32 -13.73
CA GLU A 195 11.46 -8.66 -14.31
C GLU A 195 10.35 -9.63 -13.92
N ALA A 196 9.88 -9.57 -12.67
CA ALA A 196 8.77 -10.38 -12.21
C ALA A 196 7.44 -9.98 -12.89
N LEU A 197 7.16 -8.68 -13.02
CA LEU A 197 6.01 -8.19 -13.79
C LEU A 197 6.08 -8.63 -15.27
N LEU A 198 7.27 -8.63 -15.87
CA LEU A 198 7.49 -9.03 -17.26
C LEU A 198 7.18 -10.52 -17.53
N LYS A 199 7.20 -11.36 -16.50
CA LYS A 199 6.75 -12.77 -16.59
C LYS A 199 5.24 -12.86 -16.88
N GLY A 200 4.47 -11.82 -16.60
CA GLY A 200 3.08 -11.71 -17.05
C GLY A 200 2.07 -12.51 -16.23
N THR A 201 2.36 -12.78 -14.95
CA THR A 201 1.41 -13.42 -14.02
C THR A 201 0.24 -12.51 -13.66
N ASN A 202 0.45 -11.19 -13.69
CA ASN A 202 -0.54 -10.16 -13.33
C ASN A 202 -1.19 -9.59 -14.60
N LYS A 203 -2.01 -10.38 -15.28
CA LYS A 203 -2.56 -10.03 -16.61
C LYS A 203 -3.54 -8.85 -16.59
N ASN A 204 -4.14 -8.58 -15.44
CA ASN A 204 -5.15 -7.55 -15.25
C ASN A 204 -4.55 -6.22 -14.78
N ILE A 205 -3.23 -6.04 -14.82
CA ILE A 205 -2.61 -4.83 -14.30
C ILE A 205 -2.94 -3.62 -15.19
N GLU A 206 -3.52 -2.61 -14.56
CA GLU A 206 -4.02 -1.38 -15.19
C GLU A 206 -3.19 -0.15 -14.79
N TYR A 207 -2.60 -0.15 -13.60
CA TYR A 207 -1.84 0.98 -13.07
C TYR A 207 -0.55 0.50 -12.39
N LEU A 208 0.55 1.18 -12.71
CA LEU A 208 1.86 0.99 -12.10
C LEU A 208 2.41 2.31 -11.58
N GLY A 209 2.48 2.45 -10.26
CA GLY A 209 3.15 3.57 -9.59
C GLY A 209 4.60 3.21 -9.27
N PHE A 210 5.52 3.81 -10.02
CA PHE A 210 6.97 3.67 -9.85
C PHE A 210 7.69 5.03 -9.74
N GLN A 211 7.02 6.03 -9.18
CA GLN A 211 7.68 7.32 -8.95
C GLN A 211 8.81 7.17 -7.92
N TYR A 212 9.93 7.88 -8.10
CA TYR A 212 11.06 7.89 -7.17
C TYR A 212 11.52 6.46 -6.77
N CYS A 213 11.69 5.58 -7.77
CA CYS A 213 12.06 4.17 -7.58
C CYS A 213 13.46 3.85 -8.12
N SER A 214 14.25 4.87 -8.43
CA SER A 214 15.61 4.76 -8.99
C SER A 214 15.66 3.84 -10.23
N ILE A 215 14.66 3.93 -11.12
CA ILE A 215 14.64 3.21 -12.40
C ILE A 215 15.70 3.81 -13.32
N ASP A 216 16.67 2.99 -13.71
CA ASP A 216 17.72 3.32 -14.68
C ASP A 216 17.31 2.97 -16.12
N GLU A 217 18.20 3.24 -17.08
CA GLU A 217 17.94 2.98 -18.51
C GLU A 217 17.56 1.49 -18.77
N ASN A 218 18.15 0.54 -18.04
CA ASN A 218 17.83 -0.89 -18.18
C ASN A 218 16.44 -1.22 -17.62
N GLY A 219 16.09 -0.64 -16.48
CA GLY A 219 14.75 -0.70 -15.92
C GLY A 219 13.70 -0.18 -16.90
N PHE A 220 13.98 0.94 -17.56
CA PHE A 220 13.08 1.51 -18.59
C PHE A 220 12.92 0.62 -19.83
N TYR A 221 13.98 -0.05 -20.31
CA TYR A 221 13.82 -1.05 -21.38
C TYR A 221 12.95 -2.25 -20.94
N THR A 222 13.09 -2.67 -19.68
CA THR A 222 12.25 -3.72 -19.09
C THR A 222 10.79 -3.26 -19.01
N LEU A 223 10.55 -2.02 -18.56
CA LEU A 223 9.24 -1.40 -18.53
C LEU A 223 8.61 -1.29 -19.93
N ALA A 224 9.38 -0.89 -20.94
CA ALA A 224 8.90 -0.88 -22.32
C ALA A 224 8.47 -2.29 -22.80
N SER A 225 9.15 -3.34 -22.33
CA SER A 225 8.79 -4.72 -22.64
C SER A 225 7.53 -5.18 -21.91
N ILE A 226 7.31 -4.71 -20.67
CA ILE A 226 6.07 -4.94 -19.92
C ILE A 226 4.90 -4.26 -20.64
N ILE A 227 5.04 -2.97 -20.97
CA ILE A 227 4.00 -2.20 -21.68
C ILE A 227 3.66 -2.90 -23.00
N LYS A 228 4.66 -3.28 -23.79
CA LYS A 228 4.46 -3.99 -25.07
C LYS A 228 3.64 -5.28 -24.92
N LYS A 229 3.84 -6.04 -23.84
CA LYS A 229 3.14 -7.31 -23.59
C LYS A 229 1.77 -7.12 -22.94
N SER A 230 1.58 -6.05 -22.16
CA SER A 230 0.32 -5.82 -21.44
C SER A 230 -0.74 -5.26 -22.39
N LEU A 231 -1.93 -5.84 -22.31
CA LEU A 231 -3.12 -5.36 -23.04
C LEU A 231 -4.01 -4.49 -22.16
N MET A 232 -3.83 -4.54 -20.83
CA MET A 232 -4.70 -3.86 -19.85
C MET A 232 -4.03 -2.65 -19.18
N LEU A 233 -2.72 -2.47 -19.34
CA LEU A 233 -1.97 -1.42 -18.65
C LEU A 233 -2.33 -0.03 -19.22
N LYS A 234 -3.02 0.77 -18.41
CA LYS A 234 -3.53 2.09 -18.78
C LYS A 234 -2.56 3.19 -18.38
N VAL A 235 -1.96 3.11 -17.20
CA VAL A 235 -1.14 4.19 -16.64
C VAL A 235 0.13 3.64 -16.02
N VAL A 236 1.25 4.31 -16.30
CA VAL A 236 2.52 4.14 -15.59
C VAL A 236 3.01 5.50 -15.14
N GLU A 237 3.37 5.62 -13.87
CA GLU A 237 3.96 6.84 -13.32
C GLU A 237 5.44 6.61 -13.02
N ILE A 238 6.28 7.49 -13.57
CA ILE A 238 7.74 7.36 -13.56
C ILE A 238 8.46 8.63 -13.11
N ASN A 239 7.76 9.60 -12.52
CA ASN A 239 8.35 10.85 -12.01
C ASN A 239 9.54 10.54 -11.09
N GLY A 240 10.60 11.34 -11.13
CA GLY A 240 11.73 11.22 -10.20
C GLY A 240 12.59 9.96 -10.39
N ASN A 241 12.55 9.32 -11.56
CA ASN A 241 13.51 8.28 -11.94
C ASN A 241 14.64 8.86 -12.80
N TYR A 242 15.66 8.07 -13.10
CA TYR A 242 16.84 8.61 -13.79
C TYR A 242 16.57 8.95 -15.26
N SER A 243 17.28 9.97 -15.73
CA SER A 243 17.27 10.40 -17.11
C SER A 243 17.75 9.27 -18.04
N ILE A 244 17.16 9.22 -19.23
CA ILE A 244 17.40 8.16 -20.20
C ILE A 244 17.77 8.71 -21.56
N LYS A 245 18.54 7.92 -22.32
CA LYS A 245 18.90 8.27 -23.69
C LYS A 245 17.67 8.35 -24.59
N LYS A 246 17.74 9.21 -25.61
CA LYS A 246 16.70 9.41 -26.63
C LYS A 246 16.20 8.09 -27.25
N LYS A 247 17.08 7.09 -27.43
CA LYS A 247 16.73 5.76 -27.95
C LYS A 247 15.76 5.01 -27.02
N CYS A 248 16.03 5.01 -25.71
CA CYS A 248 15.17 4.37 -24.71
C CYS A 248 13.81 5.11 -24.62
N MET A 249 13.83 6.44 -24.57
CA MET A 249 12.62 7.27 -24.55
C MET A 249 11.75 7.05 -25.81
N SER A 250 12.36 6.99 -26.99
CA SER A 250 11.65 6.70 -28.25
C SER A 250 11.00 5.31 -28.21
N LYS A 251 11.65 4.33 -27.58
CA LYS A 251 11.09 2.98 -27.44
C LYS A 251 9.87 2.96 -26.53
N LEU A 252 9.92 3.66 -25.39
CA LEU A 252 8.79 3.81 -24.47
C LEU A 252 7.61 4.49 -25.15
N ASN A 253 7.84 5.63 -25.81
CA ASN A 253 6.80 6.37 -26.54
C ASN A 253 6.14 5.51 -27.63
N LEU A 254 6.93 4.72 -28.36
CA LEU A 254 6.41 3.81 -29.39
C LEU A 254 5.47 2.75 -28.80
N VAL A 255 5.86 2.08 -27.71
CA VAL A 255 5.04 1.03 -27.09
C VAL A 255 3.83 1.60 -26.35
N SER A 256 3.98 2.76 -25.71
CA SER A 256 2.90 3.54 -25.08
C SER A 256 1.82 3.88 -26.10
N LYS A 257 2.19 4.51 -27.22
CA LYS A 257 1.24 4.85 -28.29
C LYS A 257 0.56 3.61 -28.88
N LYS A 258 1.32 2.53 -29.07
CA LYS A 258 0.77 1.29 -29.65
C LYS A 258 -0.29 0.64 -28.76
N ASN A 259 -0.09 0.64 -27.44
CA ASN A 259 -0.97 -0.05 -26.49
C ASN A 259 -1.93 0.90 -25.76
N GLY A 260 -1.90 2.20 -26.05
CA GLY A 260 -2.75 3.19 -25.39
C GLY A 260 -2.40 3.42 -23.92
N THR A 261 -1.18 3.11 -23.50
CA THR A 261 -0.71 3.29 -22.12
C THR A 261 -0.20 4.71 -21.93
N LEU A 262 -0.80 5.46 -21.00
CA LEU A 262 -0.29 6.76 -20.56
C LEU A 262 0.95 6.57 -19.67
N ILE A 263 2.03 7.27 -20.00
CA ILE A 263 3.24 7.34 -19.16
C ILE A 263 3.37 8.78 -18.66
N ASN A 264 3.29 8.97 -17.35
CA ASN A 264 3.43 10.27 -16.68
C ASN A 264 4.83 10.41 -16.07
N GLY A 265 5.44 11.60 -16.20
CA GLY A 265 6.71 11.93 -15.54
C GLY A 265 7.96 11.85 -16.38
N PHE A 266 7.84 12.02 -17.71
CA PHE A 266 9.02 12.13 -18.57
C PHE A 266 9.78 13.44 -18.36
N ASP A 267 9.05 14.49 -18.01
CA ASP A 267 9.53 15.84 -17.69
C ASP A 267 10.21 15.90 -16.31
N ASP A 268 9.86 14.97 -15.41
CA ASP A 268 10.39 14.90 -14.04
C ASP A 268 11.52 13.86 -13.87
N LEU A 269 12.19 13.46 -14.95
CA LEU A 269 13.37 12.57 -14.85
C LEU A 269 14.61 13.35 -14.38
N ILE A 270 15.34 12.78 -13.42
CA ILE A 270 16.48 13.43 -12.75
C ILE A 270 17.83 12.87 -13.24
N ASN A 271 18.91 13.65 -13.17
CA ASN A 271 20.23 13.07 -13.51
C ASN A 271 20.70 12.14 -12.40
N GLU A 272 21.44 11.10 -12.78
CA GLU A 272 21.98 10.12 -11.84
C GLU A 272 22.93 10.75 -10.82
N ASP A 273 23.62 11.82 -11.19
CA ASP A 273 24.56 12.56 -10.33
C ASP A 273 23.85 13.48 -9.31
N ASP A 274 22.54 13.73 -9.47
CA ASP A 274 21.75 14.59 -8.58
C ASP A 274 21.23 13.83 -7.33
N GLU A 275 21.30 12.49 -7.32
CA GLU A 275 21.04 11.70 -6.11
C GLU A 275 22.29 11.71 -5.22
N GLY A 276 22.30 12.59 -4.22
CA GLY A 276 23.36 12.65 -3.22
C GLY A 276 23.65 11.26 -2.63
N GLU A 277 24.93 10.88 -2.58
CA GLU A 277 25.41 9.61 -2.04
C GLU A 277 24.90 9.38 -0.60
N GLU A 278 23.76 8.71 -0.43
CA GLU A 278 23.44 8.08 0.84
C GLU A 278 24.35 6.86 1.00
N LYS A 279 25.50 7.11 1.63
CA LYS A 279 26.43 6.08 2.07
C LYS A 279 25.64 5.01 2.81
N GLU A 280 25.59 3.80 2.25
CA GLU A 280 25.08 2.61 2.93
C GLU A 280 25.75 2.51 4.30
N GLY A 281 25.00 2.88 5.35
CA GLY A 281 25.36 2.62 6.72
C GLY A 281 25.51 1.12 6.88
N LYS A 282 26.76 0.64 6.92
CA LYS A 282 27.09 -0.72 7.33
C LYS A 282 26.67 -0.87 8.80
N GLU A 283 25.42 -1.26 9.04
CA GLU A 283 25.04 -1.81 10.34
C GLU A 283 25.67 -3.21 10.45
N LYS A 284 26.62 -3.31 11.39
CA LYS A 284 27.16 -4.57 11.92
C LYS A 284 26.13 -5.22 12.85
#